data_AF-A0A521YYV9-F1
#
_entry.id   AF-A0A521YYV9-F1
#
_cell.length_a   1.000
_cell.length_b   1.000
_cell.length_c   1.000
_cell.angle_alpha   90.00
_cell.angle_beta   90.00
_cell.angle_gamma   90.00
#
_symmetry.space_group_name_H-M   'P 1'
#
loop_
_entity.id
_entity.type
_entity.pdbx_description
1 polymer ?
#
loop_
_entity_poly.entity_id
_entity_poly.type
_entity_poly.pdbx_seq_one_letter_code
_entity_poly.pdbx_strand_id
1 'polypeptide(L)'
;MKQLLIALALVAALVALAQMYVAGQTYTPVTRLASPDGMTFTTVQDTTSERTACGAANDRFLQPIKQQCKDCEIVFARCERDYENVQSALSDIAGIPHHQVRAPGIRVHITGPEAPAKFTCEYIAQDMAKRGLHSSCIAPASKSS
;
A
#
# COMPACT_ATOMS: atom_id res chain seq x y z
N MET A 1 -37.12 -37.29 5.39
CA MET A 1 -36.54 -36.47 6.49
C MET A 1 -35.03 -36.56 6.59
N LYS A 2 -34.41 -37.75 6.67
CA LYS A 2 -32.95 -37.90 6.83
C LYS A 2 -32.12 -37.18 5.76
N GLN A 3 -32.53 -37.28 4.48
CA GLN A 3 -31.81 -36.58 3.40
C GLN A 3 -31.96 -35.05 3.43
N LEU A 4 -33.10 -34.55 3.92
CA LEU A 4 -33.32 -33.11 4.11
C LEU A 4 -32.41 -32.55 5.21
N LEU A 5 -32.22 -33.31 6.29
CA LEU A 5 -31.31 -32.94 7.38
C LEU A 5 -29.84 -32.94 6.91
N ILE A 6 -29.45 -33.93 6.11
CA ILE A 6 -28.10 -33.98 5.52
C ILE A 6 -27.87 -32.78 4.59
N ALA A 7 -28.84 -32.46 3.73
CA ALA A 7 -28.75 -31.31 2.83
C ALA A 7 -28.62 -29.99 3.61
N LEU A 8 -29.43 -29.78 4.66
CA LEU A 8 -29.35 -28.61 5.53
C LEU A 8 -28.00 -28.49 6.24
N ALA A 9 -27.46 -29.60 6.76
CA ALA A 9 -26.15 -29.63 7.39
C ALA A 9 -25.02 -29.25 6.41
N LEU A 10 -25.08 -29.75 5.17
CA LEU A 10 -24.11 -29.41 4.13
C LEU A 10 -24.19 -27.94 3.73
N VAL A 11 -25.40 -27.38 3.58
CA VAL A 11 -25.58 -25.96 3.29
C VAL A 11 -25.02 -25.09 4.43
N ALA A 12 -25.31 -25.43 5.69
CA ALA A 12 -24.78 -24.70 6.84
C ALA A 12 -23.24 -24.75 6.89
N ALA A 13 -22.64 -25.89 6.60
CA ALA A 13 -21.18 -26.04 6.51
C ALA A 13 -20.57 -25.19 5.39
N LEU A 14 -21.20 -25.15 4.21
CA LEU A 14 -20.75 -24.31 3.09
C LEU A 14 -20.84 -22.81 3.41
N VAL A 15 -21.92 -22.38 4.08
CA VAL A 15 -22.06 -20.97 4.52
C VAL A 15 -20.97 -20.62 5.53
N ALA A 16 -20.70 -21.49 6.52
CA ALA A 16 -19.64 -21.26 7.50
C ALA A 16 -18.26 -21.20 6.85
N LEU A 17 -17.95 -22.09 5.91
CA LEU A 17 -16.70 -22.08 5.14
C LEU A 17 -16.56 -20.80 4.31
N ALA A 18 -17.63 -20.35 3.66
CA ALA A 18 -17.62 -19.10 2.90
C ALA A 18 -17.38 -17.88 3.80
N GLN A 19 -17.99 -17.85 5.00
CA GLN A 19 -17.78 -16.77 5.97
C GLN A 19 -16.34 -16.76 6.49
N MET A 20 -15.77 -17.92 6.83
CA MET A 20 -14.36 -18.02 7.23
C MET A 20 -13.42 -17.62 6.09
N TYR A 21 -13.73 -18.00 4.86
CA TYR A 21 -12.94 -17.62 3.69
C TYR A 21 -12.97 -16.11 3.44
N VAL A 22 -14.11 -15.45 3.65
CA VAL A 22 -14.21 -13.98 3.53
C VAL A 22 -13.49 -13.29 4.69
N ALA A 23 -13.66 -13.79 5.93
CA ALA A 23 -13.01 -13.22 7.12
C ALA A 23 -11.48 -13.35 7.10
N GLY A 24 -10.96 -14.37 6.40
CA GLY A 24 -9.51 -14.56 6.20
C GLY A 24 -8.89 -13.65 5.13
N GLN A 25 -9.67 -12.85 4.40
CA GLN A 25 -9.14 -11.97 3.37
C GLN A 25 -8.59 -10.68 3.97
N THR A 26 -7.32 -10.41 3.70
CA THR A 26 -6.68 -9.13 4.00
C THR A 26 -6.56 -8.29 2.75
N TYR A 27 -6.64 -6.98 2.92
CA TYR A 27 -6.54 -5.95 1.90
C TYR A 27 -5.42 -4.99 2.28
N THR A 28 -4.53 -4.72 1.35
CA THR A 28 -3.43 -3.78 1.50
C THR A 28 -3.76 -2.51 0.72
N PRO A 29 -3.89 -1.35 1.37
CA PRO A 29 -4.07 -0.08 0.69
C PRO A 29 -2.77 0.31 -0.03
N VAL A 30 -2.85 0.47 -1.36
CA VAL A 30 -1.72 0.89 -2.19
C VAL A 30 -2.11 2.10 -3.03
N THR A 31 -1.30 3.15 -2.98
CA THR A 31 -1.48 4.33 -3.83
C THR A 31 -0.23 4.60 -4.65
N ARG A 32 -0.40 5.09 -5.87
CA ARG A 32 0.68 5.58 -6.71
C ARG A 32 0.35 6.98 -7.21
N LEU A 33 1.29 7.89 -7.00
CA LEU A 33 1.21 9.30 -7.36
C LEU A 33 2.38 9.64 -8.28
N ALA A 34 2.13 10.46 -9.29
CA ALA A 34 3.17 11.08 -10.10
C ALA A 34 3.16 12.60 -9.85
N SER A 35 4.32 13.19 -9.62
CA SER A 35 4.48 14.64 -9.49
C SER A 35 4.95 15.27 -10.81
N PRO A 36 4.72 16.58 -11.00
CA PRO A 36 5.08 17.28 -12.24
C PRO A 36 6.58 17.28 -12.57
N ASP A 37 7.43 17.08 -11.56
CA ASP A 37 8.88 17.00 -11.66
C ASP A 37 9.40 15.61 -12.07
N GLY A 38 8.48 14.68 -12.41
CA GLY A 38 8.81 13.34 -12.87
C GLY A 38 9.15 12.36 -11.75
N MET A 39 8.88 12.69 -10.48
CA MET A 39 8.93 11.71 -9.40
C MET A 39 7.65 10.89 -9.32
N THR A 40 7.77 9.66 -8.84
CA THR A 40 6.66 8.76 -8.56
C THR A 40 6.75 8.26 -7.13
N PHE A 41 5.63 8.30 -6.42
CA PHE A 41 5.49 7.86 -5.03
C PHE A 41 4.54 6.68 -4.99
N THR A 42 5.04 5.50 -4.66
CA THR A 42 4.20 4.33 -4.40
C THR A 42 4.13 4.08 -2.90
N THR A 43 2.96 4.22 -2.32
CA THR A 43 2.73 4.04 -0.89
C THR A 43 2.02 2.73 -0.63
N VAL A 44 2.52 1.97 0.34
CA VAL A 44 1.92 0.74 0.86
C VAL A 44 1.62 0.95 2.34
N GLN A 45 0.36 0.81 2.71
CA GLN A 45 -0.11 0.94 4.11
C GLN A 45 -0.34 -0.43 4.75
N ASP A 46 -0.61 -0.46 6.06
CA ASP A 46 -0.95 -1.69 6.78
C ASP A 46 -2.21 -2.37 6.22
N THR A 47 -2.20 -3.69 6.31
CA THR A 47 -3.30 -4.54 5.87
C THR A 47 -4.52 -4.39 6.77
N THR A 48 -5.71 -4.50 6.19
CA THR A 48 -7.00 -4.52 6.89
C THR A 48 -7.85 -5.71 6.43
N SER A 49 -8.71 -6.23 7.30
CA SER A 49 -9.64 -7.32 6.96
C SER A 49 -10.85 -6.86 6.13
N GLU A 50 -11.07 -5.55 5.99
CA GLU A 50 -12.24 -5.00 5.32
C GLU A 50 -11.88 -4.16 4.09
N ARG A 51 -12.49 -4.48 2.95
CA ARG A 51 -12.31 -3.71 1.71
C ARG A 51 -12.71 -2.24 1.87
N THR A 52 -13.78 -1.97 2.61
CA THR A 52 -14.25 -0.60 2.86
C THR A 52 -13.24 0.19 3.70
N ALA A 53 -12.69 -0.43 4.74
CA ALA A 53 -11.64 0.18 5.56
C ALA A 53 -10.38 0.47 4.72
N CYS A 54 -10.05 -0.39 3.75
CA CYS A 54 -8.94 -0.17 2.84
C CYS A 54 -9.17 1.06 1.93
N GLY A 55 -10.36 1.18 1.34
CA GLY A 55 -10.72 2.37 0.54
C GLY A 55 -10.63 3.65 1.36
N ALA A 56 -11.19 3.62 2.58
CA ALA A 56 -11.11 4.76 3.50
C ALA A 56 -9.67 5.09 3.93
N ALA A 57 -8.76 4.11 3.98
CA ALA A 57 -7.34 4.35 4.26
C ALA A 57 -6.64 5.05 3.09
N ASN A 58 -6.95 4.66 1.84
CA ASN A 58 -6.46 5.36 0.65
C ASN A 58 -6.97 6.81 0.60
N ASP A 59 -8.26 7.04 0.85
CA ASP A 59 -8.83 8.38 0.82
C ASP A 59 -8.23 9.29 1.90
N ARG A 60 -8.11 8.78 3.13
CA ARG A 60 -7.45 9.50 4.24
C ARG A 60 -6.00 9.85 3.93
N PHE A 61 -5.28 8.96 3.26
CA PHE A 61 -3.91 9.21 2.84
C PHE A 61 -3.81 10.26 1.72
N LEU A 62 -4.70 10.18 0.71
CA LEU A 62 -4.65 11.03 -0.47
C LEU A 62 -5.22 12.44 -0.24
N GLN A 63 -6.16 12.60 0.69
CA GLN A 63 -6.80 13.88 0.97
C GLN A 63 -5.80 15.02 1.28
N PRO A 64 -4.83 14.89 2.20
CA PRO A 64 -3.85 15.95 2.45
C PRO A 64 -2.93 16.19 1.25
N ILE A 65 -2.61 15.14 0.48
CA ILE A 65 -1.75 15.25 -0.70
C ILE A 65 -2.42 16.09 -1.79
N LYS A 66 -3.71 15.84 -2.06
CA LYS A 66 -4.50 16.64 -3.02
C LYS A 66 -4.57 18.13 -2.64
N GLN A 67 -4.49 18.44 -1.34
CA GLN A 67 -4.49 19.82 -0.84
C GLN A 67 -3.13 20.49 -1.01
N GLN A 68 -2.04 19.74 -0.89
CA GLN A 68 -0.67 20.25 -0.96
C GLN A 68 -0.10 20.28 -2.38
N CYS A 69 -0.53 19.34 -3.24
CA CYS A 69 -0.08 19.22 -4.62
C CYS A 69 -1.28 19.03 -5.56
N LYS A 70 -1.76 20.13 -6.13
CA LYS A 70 -2.89 20.11 -7.08
C LYS A 70 -2.52 19.51 -8.43
N ASP A 71 -1.25 19.60 -8.79
CA ASP A 71 -0.72 19.12 -10.07
C ASP A 71 -0.19 17.67 -10.00
N CYS A 72 -0.28 17.04 -8.82
CA CYS A 72 0.08 15.63 -8.67
C CYS A 72 -1.03 14.74 -9.26
N GLU A 73 -0.64 13.84 -10.16
CA GLU A 73 -1.53 12.86 -10.75
C GLU A 73 -1.66 11.64 -9.84
N ILE A 74 -2.90 11.22 -9.56
CA ILE A 74 -3.18 9.95 -8.90
C ILE A 74 -3.23 8.87 -9.97
N VAL A 75 -2.09 8.22 -10.19
CA VAL A 75 -1.95 7.12 -11.16
C VAL A 75 -2.90 5.98 -10.78
N PHE A 76 -2.93 5.60 -9.50
CA PHE A 76 -3.95 4.70 -8.97
C PHE A 76 -4.06 4.76 -7.44
N ALA A 77 -5.21 4.29 -6.94
CA ALA A 77 -5.45 3.97 -5.54
C ALA A 77 -6.25 2.65 -5.48
N ARG A 78 -5.64 1.59 -4.93
CA ARG A 78 -6.19 0.23 -5.00
C ARG A 78 -6.13 -0.46 -3.64
N CYS A 79 -6.94 -1.50 -3.52
CA CYS A 79 -6.97 -2.40 -2.37
C CYS A 79 -6.51 -3.78 -2.83
N GLU A 80 -5.23 -4.04 -2.65
CA GLU A 80 -4.57 -5.26 -3.13
C GLU A 80 -4.75 -6.40 -2.13
N ARG A 81 -5.12 -7.58 -2.61
CA ARG A 81 -5.36 -8.76 -1.74
C ARG A 81 -4.17 -9.68 -1.62
N ASP A 82 -3.36 -9.75 -2.68
CA ASP A 82 -2.23 -10.66 -2.76
C ASP A 82 -0.91 -9.93 -2.55
N TYR A 83 -0.04 -10.51 -1.73
CA TYR A 83 1.31 -10.02 -1.53
C TYR A 83 2.10 -9.98 -2.84
N GLU A 84 1.82 -10.86 -3.80
CA GLU A 84 2.41 -10.81 -5.15
C GLU A 84 1.97 -9.57 -5.94
N ASN A 85 0.75 -9.07 -5.75
CA ASN A 85 0.28 -7.84 -6.41
C ASN A 85 0.79 -6.58 -5.71
N VAL A 86 0.94 -6.62 -4.38
CA VAL A 86 1.67 -5.58 -3.63
C VAL A 86 3.13 -5.57 -4.07
N GLN A 87 3.75 -6.74 -4.13
CA GLN A 87 5.11 -6.90 -4.63
C GLN A 87 5.17 -6.47 -6.09
N SER A 88 4.18 -6.74 -6.96
CA SER A 88 4.11 -6.25 -8.35
C SER A 88 4.02 -4.74 -8.43
N ALA A 89 3.20 -4.11 -7.58
CA ALA A 89 3.17 -2.65 -7.43
C ALA A 89 4.51 -2.10 -6.94
N LEU A 90 5.31 -2.91 -6.25
CA LEU A 90 6.70 -2.63 -5.91
C LEU A 90 7.70 -3.16 -6.96
N SER A 91 7.31 -4.05 -7.87
CA SER A 91 8.17 -4.77 -8.82
C SER A 91 8.22 -4.11 -10.18
N ASP A 92 7.21 -3.30 -10.54
CA ASP A 92 7.41 -2.22 -11.53
C ASP A 92 8.61 -1.32 -11.14
N ILE A 93 9.02 -1.36 -9.86
CA ILE A 93 10.17 -0.69 -9.28
C ILE A 93 11.36 -1.65 -9.03
N ALA A 94 11.16 -2.98 -9.11
CA ALA A 94 12.18 -4.00 -8.88
C ALA A 94 13.10 -4.11 -10.10
N GLY A 95 14.10 -3.24 -10.11
CA GLY A 95 15.11 -3.13 -11.17
C GLY A 95 15.80 -1.78 -11.16
N ILE A 96 15.11 -0.79 -10.60
CA ILE A 96 15.62 0.56 -10.34
C ILE A 96 15.89 0.66 -8.83
N PRO A 97 17.15 0.92 -8.44
CA PRO A 97 17.46 1.25 -7.06
C PRO A 97 16.65 2.50 -6.67
N HIS A 98 15.68 2.35 -5.76
CA HIS A 98 14.80 3.43 -5.32
C HIS A 98 14.98 3.74 -3.84
N HIS A 99 14.81 5.00 -3.49
CA HIS A 99 14.78 5.44 -2.11
C HIS A 99 13.44 5.06 -1.46
N GLN A 100 13.47 4.71 -0.18
CA GLN A 100 12.27 4.30 0.55
C GLN A 100 12.15 5.04 1.87
N VAL A 101 10.96 5.53 2.20
CA VAL A 101 10.63 5.97 3.55
C VAL A 101 9.91 4.83 4.25
N ARG A 102 10.36 4.47 5.45
CA ARG A 102 9.64 3.54 6.34
C ARG A 102 9.23 4.25 7.61
N ALA A 103 7.96 4.08 8.00
CA ALA A 103 7.42 4.45 9.29
C ALA A 103 6.39 3.38 9.74
N PRO A 104 5.96 3.38 11.01
CA PRO A 104 4.88 2.50 11.47
C PRO A 104 3.65 2.58 10.57
N GLY A 105 3.27 1.44 10.01
CA GLY A 105 2.10 1.26 9.17
C GLY A 105 2.16 1.87 7.76
N ILE A 106 3.31 2.38 7.32
CA ILE A 106 3.47 2.96 5.99
C ILE A 106 4.87 2.77 5.43
N ARG A 107 4.93 2.40 4.15
CA ARG A 107 6.14 2.38 3.34
C ARG A 107 5.92 3.20 2.08
N VAL A 108 6.82 4.11 1.77
CA VAL A 108 6.76 4.95 0.57
C VAL A 108 7.99 4.67 -0.28
N HIS A 109 7.78 4.24 -1.52
CA HIS A 109 8.82 4.03 -2.51
C HIS A 109 8.87 5.25 -3.43
N ILE A 110 10.04 5.86 -3.56
CA ILE A 110 10.26 7.10 -4.30
C ILE A 110 11.13 6.77 -5.51
N THR A 111 10.56 6.96 -6.69
CA THR A 111 11.22 6.71 -7.98
C THR A 111 11.37 8.02 -8.72
N GLY A 112 12.53 8.27 -9.31
CA GLY A 112 12.85 9.52 -10.02
C GLY A 112 14.36 9.68 -10.15
N PRO A 113 14.85 10.85 -10.57
CA PRO A 113 16.28 11.13 -10.61
C PRO A 113 16.92 11.00 -9.22
N GLU A 114 18.13 10.45 -9.14
CA GLU A 114 18.77 10.02 -7.89
C GLU A 114 18.84 11.13 -6.82
N ALA A 115 19.39 12.30 -7.18
CA ALA A 115 19.57 13.40 -6.23
C ALA A 115 18.23 13.94 -5.67
N PRO A 116 17.23 14.28 -6.51
CA PRO A 116 15.88 14.63 -6.05
C PRO A 116 15.19 13.54 -5.23
N ALA A 117 15.32 12.26 -5.62
CA ALA A 117 14.72 11.14 -4.91
C ALA A 117 15.33 10.96 -3.52
N LYS A 118 16.65 11.07 -3.40
CA LYS A 118 17.37 11.05 -2.12
C LYS A 118 16.92 12.19 -1.20
N PHE A 119 16.96 13.42 -1.71
CA PHE A 119 16.56 14.60 -0.95
C PHE A 119 15.12 14.49 -0.46
N THR A 120 14.21 14.06 -1.33
CA THR A 120 12.79 13.89 -0.99
C THR A 120 12.58 12.81 0.06
N CYS A 121 13.31 11.70 -0.02
CA CYS A 121 13.28 10.64 0.99
C CYS A 121 13.71 11.13 2.37
N GLU A 122 14.83 11.84 2.44
CA GLU A 122 15.34 12.44 3.68
C GLU A 122 14.36 13.48 4.24
N TYR A 123 13.81 14.33 3.38
CA TYR A 123 12.83 15.36 3.75
C TYR A 123 11.55 14.75 4.34
N ILE A 124 10.94 13.78 3.66
CA ILE A 124 9.71 13.12 4.14
C ILE A 124 9.98 12.39 5.46
N ALA A 125 11.09 11.64 5.54
CA ALA A 125 11.46 10.96 6.78
C ALA A 125 11.64 11.95 7.94
N GLN A 126 12.24 13.11 7.70
CA GLN A 126 12.41 14.14 8.72
C GLN A 126 11.08 14.82 9.10
N ASP A 127 10.20 15.10 8.13
CA ASP A 127 8.87 15.69 8.40
C ASP A 127 8.01 14.74 9.24
N MET A 128 8.00 13.44 8.91
CA MET A 128 7.33 12.42 9.72
C MET A 128 7.89 12.35 11.14
N ALA A 129 9.22 12.43 11.30
CA ALA A 129 9.87 12.44 12.61
C ALA A 129 9.48 13.67 13.43
N LYS A 130 9.41 14.86 12.80
CA LYS A 130 8.93 16.10 13.44
C LYS A 130 7.48 16.00 13.92
N ARG A 131 6.67 15.16 13.29
CA ARG A 131 5.28 14.85 13.69
C ARG A 131 5.18 13.72 14.72
N GLY A 132 6.31 13.22 15.24
CA GLY A 132 6.37 12.20 16.28
C GLY A 132 6.32 10.76 15.75
N LEU A 133 6.45 10.53 14.44
CA LEU A 133 6.52 9.18 13.87
C LEU A 133 7.96 8.68 13.84
N HIS A 134 8.17 7.40 14.17
CA HIS A 134 9.46 6.76 13.98
C HIS A 134 9.70 6.47 12.49
N SER A 135 10.32 7.39 11.77
CA SER A 135 10.55 7.29 10.33
C SER A 135 12.03 7.24 9.97
N SER A 136 12.34 6.56 8.88
CA SER A 136 13.70 6.50 8.32
C SER A 136 13.67 6.54 6.79
N CYS A 137 14.65 7.22 6.21
CA CYS A 137 14.96 7.11 4.79
C CYS A 137 15.96 5.96 4.61
N ILE A 138 15.62 5.03 3.71
CA ILE A 138 16.43 3.89 3.34
C ILE A 138 16.94 4.15 1.93
N ALA A 139 18.27 4.17 1.79
CA ALA A 139 18.92 4.25 0.51
C ALA A 139 18.64 2.98 -0.31
N PRO A 140 18.62 3.09 -1.66
CA PRO A 140 18.54 1.92 -2.49
C PRO A 140 19.66 0.92 -2.19
N ALA A 141 19.36 -0.37 -2.24
CA ALA A 141 20.40 -1.39 -2.22
C ALA A 141 21.30 -1.18 -3.44
N SER A 142 22.61 -1.01 -3.22
CA SER A 142 23.59 -0.99 -4.31
C SER A 142 23.44 -2.29 -5.08
N LYS A 143 23.32 -2.22 -6.43
CA LYS A 143 23.52 -3.41 -7.26
C LYS A 143 24.94 -3.90 -6.96
N SER A 144 25.09 -5.03 -6.27
CA SER A 144 26.31 -5.81 -6.42
C SER A 144 26.39 -6.17 -7.90
N SER A 145 27.49 -5.77 -8.53
CA SER A 145 27.80 -5.92 -9.96
C SER A 145 27.39 -7.25 -10.58
#